data_AF-A0A928TWQ6-F1
#
_entry.id   AF-A0A928TWQ6-F1
#
_cell.length_a   1.000
_cell.length_b   1.000
_cell.length_c   1.000
_cell.angle_alpha   90.00
_cell.angle_beta   90.00
_cell.angle_gamma   90.00
#
_symmetry.space_group_name_H-M   'P 1'
#
loop_
_entity.id
_entity.type
_entity.pdbx_description
1 polymer ?
#
loop_
_entity_poly.entity_id
_entity_poly.type
_entity_poly.pdbx_seq_one_letter_code
_entity_poly.pdbx_strand_id
1 'polypeptide(L)' 'MTDAAYVPHVLAARLGVREPGDQPLLDLLTEFLHGRRLLLILDNCEHLLAAVSALVHHLRQRCPAYTYCLPASTPPA' A
#
# COMPACT_ATOMS: atom_id res chain seq x y z
N MET A 1 11.59 15.68 -0.19
CA MET A 1 10.92 15.14 -1.39
C MET A 1 10.34 13.78 -1.03
N THR A 2 9.12 13.75 -0.50
CA THR A 2 8.43 12.51 -0.15
C THR A 2 7.22 12.44 -1.06
N ASP A 3 7.46 11.97 -2.29
CA ASP A 3 6.45 11.94 -3.33
C ASP A 3 5.52 10.73 -3.12
N ALA A 4 4.21 10.98 -3.17
CA ALA A 4 3.16 9.99 -3.05
C ALA A 4 3.33 8.80 -4.02
N ALA A 5 3.89 9.05 -5.21
CA ALA A 5 4.11 8.04 -6.23
C ALA A 5 5.19 7.00 -5.85
N TYR A 6 6.01 7.27 -4.84
CA TYR A 6 7.05 6.34 -4.38
C TYR A 6 6.56 5.28 -3.39
N VAL A 7 5.37 5.45 -2.80
CA VAL A 7 4.84 4.49 -1.80
C VAL A 7 4.75 3.06 -2.35
N PRO A 8 4.20 2.82 -3.57
CA PRO A 8 4.15 1.48 -4.14
C PRO A 8 5.55 0.87 -4.31
N HIS A 9 6.52 1.65 -4.79
CA HIS A 9 7.90 1.18 -4.99
C HIS A 9 8.59 0.77 -3.68
N VAL A 10 8.40 1.56 -2.62
CA VAL A 10 8.94 1.23 -1.29
C VAL A 10 8.34 -0.07 -0.77
N LEU A 11 7.02 -0.26 -0.95
CA LEU A 11 6.35 -1.49 -0.54
C LEU A 11 6.82 -2.69 -1.37
N ALA A 12 6.98 -2.54 -2.67
CA ALA A 12 7.49 -3.59 -3.54
C ALA A 12 8.88 -4.06 -3.10
N ALA A 13 9.79 -3.11 -2.85
CA ALA A 13 11.13 -3.39 -2.36
C ALA A 13 11.11 -4.10 -0.98
N ARG A 14 10.21 -3.70 -0.07
CA ARG A 14 10.08 -4.31 1.26
C ARG A 14 9.41 -5.69 1.23
N LEU A 15 8.47 -5.90 0.32
CA LEU A 15 7.76 -7.17 0.13
C LEU A 15 8.53 -8.14 -0.78
N GLY A 16 9.63 -7.68 -1.40
CA GLY A 16 10.41 -8.46 -2.36
C GLY A 16 9.70 -8.66 -3.71
N VAL A 17 8.69 -7.84 -4.01
CA VAL A 17 7.98 -7.85 -5.30
C VAL A 17 8.87 -7.15 -6.31
N ARG A 18 9.28 -7.88 -7.34
CA ARG A 18 9.95 -7.29 -8.50
C ARG A 18 8.91 -6.72 -9.45
N GLU A 19 9.26 -5.62 -10.08
CA GLU A 19 8.45 -4.95 -11.07
C GLU A 19 8.88 -5.44 -12.46
N PRO A 20 8.23 -6.49 -13.02
CA PRO A 20 8.38 -6.79 -14.44
C PRO A 20 7.87 -5.57 -15.23
N GLY A 21 8.71 -5.02 -16.11
CA GLY A 21 8.44 -3.76 -16.83
C GLY A 21 7.23 -3.75 -17.76
N ASP A 22 6.41 -4.80 -17.75
CA ASP A 22 5.22 -4.97 -18.59
C ASP A 22 3.90 -4.78 -17.79
N GLN A 23 3.95 -4.76 -16.45
CA GLN A 23 2.75 -4.67 -15.61
C GLN A 23 2.86 -3.52 -14.60
N PRO A 24 1.79 -2.72 -14.39
CA PRO A 24 1.80 -1.67 -13.38
C PRO A 24 2.04 -2.26 -11.98
N LEU A 25 2.96 -1.65 -11.24
CA LEU A 25 3.38 -2.12 -9.91
C LEU A 25 2.22 -2.32 -8.93
N LEU A 26 1.19 -1.49 -9.03
CA LEU A 26 0.01 -1.57 -8.19
C LEU A 26 -0.78 -2.88 -8.36
N ASP A 27 -0.87 -3.39 -9.60
CA ASP A 27 -1.56 -4.66 -9.88
C ASP A 27 -0.73 -5.83 -9.39
N LEU A 28 0.60 -5.80 -9.57
CA LEU A 28 1.53 -6.80 -9.05
C LEU A 28 1.48 -6.88 -7.52
N LEU A 29 1.48 -5.74 -6.84
CA LEU A 29 1.31 -5.67 -5.39
C LEU A 29 -0.04 -6.22 -4.97
N THR A 30 -1.10 -5.90 -5.70
CA THR A 30 -2.44 -6.41 -5.42
C THR A 30 -2.48 -7.93 -5.54
N GLU A 31 -1.93 -8.50 -6.61
CA GLU A 31 -1.87 -9.94 -6.83
C GLU A 31 -1.02 -10.64 -5.78
N PHE A 32 0.13 -10.06 -5.42
CA PHE A 32 1.00 -10.57 -4.36
C PHE A 32 0.31 -10.60 -2.99
N LEU A 33 -0.46 -9.56 -2.67
CA LEU A 33 -1.20 -9.43 -1.42
C LEU A 33 -2.52 -10.22 -1.43
N HIS A 34 -3.02 -10.59 -2.61
CA HIS A 34 -4.26 -11.34 -2.77
C HIS A 34 -4.16 -12.71 -2.10
N GLY A 35 -5.14 -13.04 -1.26
CA GLY A 35 -5.17 -14.28 -0.48
C GLY A 35 -4.20 -14.34 0.71
N ARG A 36 -3.40 -13.29 0.97
CA ARG A 36 -2.50 -13.23 2.12
C ARG A 36 -3.11 -12.41 3.27
N ARG A 37 -3.03 -12.94 4.49
CA ARG A 37 -3.28 -12.19 5.72
C ARG A 37 -1.99 -11.51 6.15
N LEU A 38 -1.88 -10.22 5.86
CA LEU A 38 -0.71 -9.41 6.20
C LEU A 38 -1.13 -8.23 7.08
N LEU A 39 -0.28 -7.91 8.05
CA LEU A 39 -0.40 -6.70 8.87
C LEU A 39 0.60 -5.68 8.31
N LEU A 40 0.09 -4.61 7.71
CA LEU A 40 0.93 -3.53 7.20
C LEU A 40 0.97 -2.40 8.24
N ILE A 41 2.14 -2.18 8.84
CA ILE A 41 2.38 -1.09 9.78
C ILE A 41 3.09 0.02 9.01
N LEU A 42 2.44 1.16 8.91
CA LEU A 42 2.97 2.34 8.23
C LEU A 42 3.28 3.39 9.29
N ASP A 43 4.46 3.29 9.87
CA ASP A 43 5.00 4.26 10.82
C ASP A 43 5.62 5.45 10.04
N ASN A 44 5.51 6.67 10.56
CA ASN A 44 6.09 7.90 9.98
C ASN A 44 5.51 8.42 8.63
N CYS A 45 4.22 8.17 8.32
CA CYS A 45 3.58 8.55 7.05
C CYS A 45 2.82 9.88 7.04
N GLU A 46 3.19 10.87 7.86
CA GLU A 46 2.42 12.13 8.05
C GLU A 46 2.15 12.87 6.72
N HIS A 47 3.17 12.95 5.87
CA HIS A 47 3.09 13.57 4.54
C HIS A 47 2.63 12.62 3.43
N LEU A 48 2.59 11.32 3.72
CA LEU A 48 2.27 10.25 2.76
C LEU A 48 0.88 9.66 3.00
N LEU A 49 0.15 10.19 3.99
CA LEU A 49 -1.13 9.63 4.44
C LEU A 49 -2.16 9.56 3.31
N ALA A 50 -2.25 10.59 2.45
CA ALA A 50 -3.18 10.59 1.32
C ALA A 50 -2.83 9.49 0.30
N ALA A 51 -1.54 9.33 -0.02
CA ALA A 51 -1.05 8.33 -0.96
C ALA A 51 -1.25 6.90 -0.43
N VAL A 52 -0.90 6.71 0.84
CA VAL A 52 -1.11 5.49 1.59
C VAL A 52 -2.59 5.15 1.67
N SER A 53 -3.45 6.12 1.99
CA SER A 53 -4.90 5.92 2.07
C SER A 53 -5.48 5.50 0.72
N ALA A 54 -5.04 6.13 -0.38
CA ALA A 54 -5.47 5.74 -1.74
C ALA A 54 -5.03 4.32 -2.09
N LEU A 55 -3.78 3.96 -1.81
CA LEU A 55 -3.24 2.63 -2.02
C LEU A 55 -3.98 1.57 -1.20
N VAL A 56 -4.16 1.85 0.09
CA VAL A 56 -4.90 0.98 1.00
C VAL A 56 -6.35 0.86 0.56
N HIS A 57 -7.01 1.92 0.10
CA HIS A 57 -8.37 1.81 -0.42
C HIS A 57 -8.44 0.88 -1.65
N HIS A 58 -7.49 1.02 -2.58
CA HIS A 58 -7.39 0.18 -3.78
C HIS A 58 -7.17 -1.30 -3.44
N LEU A 59 -6.27 -1.57 -2.50
CA LEU A 59 -6.02 -2.94 -2.03
C LEU A 59 -7.29 -3.53 -1.37
N ARG A 60 -8.13 -2.71 -0.70
CA ARG A 60 -9.22 -3.21 0.15
C ARG A 60 -10.35 -3.76 -0.67
N GLN A 61 -10.60 -3.09 -1.78
CA GLN A 61 -11.57 -3.50 -2.78
C GLN A 61 -11.20 -4.85 -3.41
N ARG A 62 -9.90 -5.20 -3.45
CA ARG A 62 -9.41 -6.42 -4.13
C ARG A 62 -8.91 -7.51 -3.17
N CYS A 63 -8.63 -7.19 -1.92
CA CYS A 63 -8.09 -8.09 -0.91
C CYS A 63 -8.81 -7.86 0.44
N PRO A 64 -9.92 -8.54 0.74
CA PRO A 64 -10.70 -8.27 1.95
C PRO A 64 -10.02 -8.72 3.27
N ALA A 65 -8.84 -9.35 3.21
CA ALA A 65 -8.23 -10.07 4.33
C ALA A 65 -6.98 -9.42 4.96
N TYR A 66 -6.68 -8.14 4.69
CA TYR A 66 -5.56 -7.47 5.33
C TYR A 66 -6.03 -6.41 6.34
N THR A 67 -5.23 -6.21 7.39
CA THR A 67 -5.45 -5.19 8.42
C THR A 67 -4.31 -4.18 8.31
N TYR A 68 -4.63 -2.89 8.30
CA TYR A 68 -3.63 -1.82 8.29
C TYR A 68 -3.87 -0.89 9.48
N CYS A 69 -2.80 -0.43 10.11
CA CYS A 69 -2.85 0.63 11.11
C CYS A 69 -2.19 1.88 10.52
N LEU A 70 -2.94 2.96 10.42
CA LEU A 70 -2.38 4.30 10.21
C LEU A 70 -2.20 4.97 11.56
N PRO A 71 -1.19 5.83 11.73
CA PRO A 71 -1.17 6.76 12.86
C PRO A 71 -2.48 7.57 12.79
N ALA A 72 -3.17 7.66 13.93
CA ALA A 72 -4.52 8.22 14.04
C ALA A 72 -4.60 9.63 13.43
N SER A 73 -5.00 9.68 12.17
CA SER A 73 -5.45 10.87 11.48
C SER A 73 -6.93 10.61 11.22
N THR A 74 -7.77 11.48 11.76
CA THR A 74 -9.24 11.44 11.76
C THR A 74 -9.82 10.77 10.50
N PRO A 75 -10.78 9.83 10.64
CA PRO A 75 -11.37 9.16 9.49
C PRO A 75 -12.02 10.18 8.55
N PRO A 76 -11.91 10.00 7.21
CA PRO A 76 -12.70 10.80 6.28
C PRO A 76 -14.18 10.47 6.53
N ALA A 77 -14.96 11.53 6.79
CA ALA A 77 -16.42 11.48 6.89
C ALA A 77 -17.06 11.06 5.56
#